data_AF-A0A7J5TEX1-F1
#
_entry.id   AF-A0A7J5TEX1-F1
#
_cell.length_a   1.000
_cell.length_b   1.000
_cell.length_c   1.000
_cell.angle_alpha   90.00
_cell.angle_beta   90.00
_cell.angle_gamma   90.00
#
_symmetry.space_group_name_H-M   'P 1'
#
loop_
_entity.id
_entity.type
_entity.pdbx_description
1 polymer ?
#
loop_
_entity_poly.entity_id
_entity_poly.type
_entity_poly.pdbx_seq_one_letter_code
_entity_poly.pdbx_strand_id
1 'polypeptide(L)'
;MESATETIKRIFGGSDSPLGSQIADESTRYRALQKAVCPKPEQTRLIAVANQKGGVGKTTSAVNLSAALAQFGSKVLLIDMDPQGNASTALGAPHASGEPSVYDVIEGRKTIAEVKRTCP
;
A
#
# COMPACT_ATOMS: atom_id res chain seq x y z
N MET A 1 27.15 21.15 0.53
CA MET A 1 26.63 20.29 1.60
C MET A 1 26.61 18.88 1.03
N GLU A 2 27.41 17.96 1.56
CA GLU A 2 27.52 16.57 1.07
C GLU A 2 26.17 15.86 1.31
N SER A 3 25.68 15.09 0.33
CA SER A 3 24.41 14.35 0.50
C SER A 3 24.62 13.11 1.37
N ALA A 4 23.61 12.67 2.11
CA ALA A 4 23.69 11.47 2.95
C ALA A 4 24.24 10.24 2.20
N THR A 5 23.91 10.08 0.92
CA THR A 5 24.40 8.99 0.07
C THR A 5 25.88 9.12 -0.30
N GLU A 6 26.40 10.34 -0.44
CA GLU A 6 27.83 10.59 -0.65
C GLU A 6 28.61 10.29 0.63
N THR A 7 28.09 10.71 1.79
CA THR A 7 28.65 10.36 3.09
C THR A 7 28.66 8.83 3.32
N ILE A 8 27.57 8.14 2.98
CA ILE A 8 27.49 6.67 3.08
C ILE A 8 28.47 5.99 2.11
N LYS A 9 28.52 6.42 0.84
CA LYS A 9 29.49 5.88 -0.13
C LYS A 9 30.94 6.15 0.29
N ARG A 10 31.23 7.28 0.91
CA ARG A 10 32.56 7.61 1.40
C ARG A 10 32.96 6.77 2.62
N ILE A 11 32.02 6.53 3.55
CA ILE A 11 32.28 5.76 4.77
C ILE A 11 32.36 4.25 4.47
N PHE A 12 31.54 3.74 3.56
CA PHE A 12 31.38 2.30 3.34
C PHE A 12 31.83 1.80 1.97
N GLY A 13 32.15 2.68 1.01
CA GLY A 13 32.47 2.32 -0.37
C GLY A 13 33.80 1.59 -0.57
N GLY A 14 34.65 1.51 0.46
CA GLY A 14 35.88 0.71 0.47
C GLY A 14 35.80 -0.55 1.34
N SER A 15 34.67 -0.81 1.99
CA SER A 15 34.47 -1.98 2.85
C SER A 15 33.59 -3.01 2.17
N ASP A 16 34.04 -4.27 2.11
CA ASP A 16 33.19 -5.45 1.88
C ASP A 16 32.22 -5.68 3.06
N SER A 17 31.63 -4.61 3.60
CA SER A 17 30.61 -4.68 4.63
C SER A 17 29.27 -4.99 3.98
N PRO A 18 28.65 -6.14 4.28
CA PRO A 18 27.33 -6.49 3.78
C PRO A 18 26.26 -5.44 4.13
N LEU A 19 26.45 -4.70 5.23
CA LEU A 19 25.53 -3.66 5.67
C LEU A 19 25.71 -2.36 4.88
N GLY A 20 26.96 -1.95 4.62
CA GLY A 20 27.25 -0.75 3.84
C GLY A 20 26.72 -0.82 2.41
N SER A 21 26.85 -1.99 1.78
CA SER A 21 26.31 -2.24 0.43
C SER A 21 24.78 -2.26 0.42
N GLN A 22 24.13 -2.87 1.42
CA GLN A 22 22.67 -2.85 1.57
C GLN A 22 22.12 -1.43 1.75
N ILE A 23 22.72 -0.63 2.63
CA ILE A 23 22.30 0.76 2.84
C ILE A 23 22.46 1.58 1.55
N ALA A 24 23.55 1.39 0.81
CA ALA A 24 23.76 2.07 -0.45
C ALA A 24 22.73 1.67 -1.53
N ASP A 25 22.37 0.38 -1.61
CA ASP A 25 21.34 -0.11 -2.52
C ASP A 25 19.94 0.42 -2.15
N GLU A 26 19.55 0.33 -0.88
CA GLU A 26 18.28 0.85 -0.37
C GLU A 26 18.15 2.36 -0.60
N SER A 27 19.21 3.13 -0.32
CA SER A 27 19.24 4.58 -0.57
C SER A 27 19.06 4.89 -2.05
N THR A 28 19.64 4.09 -2.94
CA THR A 28 19.51 4.24 -4.39
C THR A 28 18.09 3.94 -4.86
N ARG A 29 17.49 2.84 -4.39
CA ARG A 29 16.09 2.49 -4.70
C ARG A 29 15.11 3.55 -4.21
N TYR A 30 15.31 4.05 -2.99
CA TYR A 30 14.46 5.10 -2.44
C TYR A 30 14.52 6.40 -3.26
N ARG A 31 15.72 6.81 -3.69
CA ARG A 31 15.88 7.96 -4.60
C ARG A 31 15.20 7.76 -5.96
N ALA A 32 15.24 6.54 -6.50
CA ALA A 32 14.54 6.23 -7.74
C ALA A 32 13.01 6.35 -7.56
N LEU A 33 12.48 5.85 -6.44
CA LEU A 33 11.06 5.96 -6.10
C LEU A 33 10.62 7.43 -5.92
N GLN A 34 11.45 8.28 -5.32
CA GLN A 34 11.16 9.72 -5.19
C GLN A 34 11.02 10.45 -6.54
N LYS A 35 11.64 9.93 -7.60
CA LYS A 35 11.55 10.48 -8.96
C LYS A 35 10.55 9.73 -9.85
N ALA A 36 9.91 8.69 -9.32
CA ALA A 36 8.98 7.90 -10.09
C ALA A 36 7.75 8.74 -10.45
N VAL A 37 7.35 8.67 -11.73
CA VAL A 37 6.08 9.23 -12.20
C VAL A 37 5.08 8.09 -12.25
N CYS A 38 3.99 8.23 -11.51
CA CYS A 38 2.87 7.30 -11.57
C CYS A 38 1.71 7.97 -12.34
N PRO A 39 1.62 7.78 -13.67
CA PRO A 39 0.54 8.38 -14.44
C PRO A 39 -0.81 7.79 -14.03
N LYS A 40 -1.82 8.64 -13.94
CA LYS A 40 -3.19 8.18 -13.68
C LYS A 40 -3.70 7.42 -14.90
N PRO A 41 -4.34 6.25 -14.72
CA PRO A 41 -4.92 5.53 -15.84
C PRO A 41 -6.11 6.33 -16.40
N GLU A 42 -6.33 6.25 -17.72
CA GLU A 42 -7.46 6.91 -18.39
C GLU A 42 -8.83 6.42 -17.90
N GLN A 43 -8.88 5.18 -17.40
CA GLN A 43 -10.08 4.52 -16.89
C GLN A 43 -9.76 3.80 -15.57
N THR A 44 -10.79 3.60 -14.74
CA THR A 44 -10.68 2.86 -13.48
C THR A 44 -10.09 1.47 -13.73
N ARG A 45 -8.99 1.15 -13.03
CA ARG A 45 -8.39 -0.18 -13.03
C ARG A 45 -8.96 -1.00 -11.88
N LEU A 46 -9.35 -2.23 -12.18
CA LEU A 46 -9.80 -3.20 -11.18
C LEU A 46 -8.67 -4.20 -10.92
N ILE A 47 -8.16 -4.24 -9.68
CA ILE A 47 -7.03 -5.08 -9.29
C ILE A 47 -7.51 -5.99 -8.16
N ALA A 48 -7.43 -7.30 -8.38
CA ALA A 48 -7.74 -8.31 -7.37
C ALA A 48 -6.44 -8.91 -6.83
N VAL A 49 -6.26 -8.87 -5.50
CA VAL A 49 -5.15 -9.52 -4.81
C VAL A 49 -5.64 -10.81 -4.18
N ALA A 50 -5.45 -11.93 -4.87
CA ALA A 50 -5.99 -13.23 -4.49
C ALA A 50 -4.90 -14.30 -4.40
N ASN A 51 -5.01 -15.16 -3.38
CA ASN A 51 -4.18 -16.34 -3.15
C ASN A 51 -4.87 -17.22 -2.09
N GLN A 52 -4.97 -18.52 -2.37
CA GLN A 52 -5.65 -19.50 -1.50
C GLN A 52 -4.96 -19.70 -0.15
N LYS A 53 -3.65 -19.45 -0.06
CA LYS A 53 -2.88 -19.67 1.17
C LYS A 53 -3.01 -18.47 2.12
N GLY A 54 -3.23 -18.74 3.40
CA GLY A 54 -3.20 -17.75 4.47
C GLY A 54 -1.79 -17.20 4.73
N GLY A 55 -1.66 -15.96 5.19
CA GLY A 55 -0.38 -15.38 5.61
C GLY A 55 0.62 -15.05 4.49
N VAL A 56 0.20 -15.03 3.22
CA VAL A 56 1.08 -14.73 2.06
C VAL A 56 1.15 -13.24 1.70
N GLY A 57 0.68 -12.36 2.58
CA GLY A 57 0.77 -10.90 2.37
C GLY A 57 -0.30 -10.28 1.48
N LYS A 58 -1.43 -10.95 1.21
CA LYS A 58 -2.53 -10.40 0.37
C LYS A 58 -3.01 -9.03 0.87
N THR A 59 -3.41 -8.97 2.14
CA THR A 59 -3.89 -7.74 2.78
C THR A 59 -2.81 -6.67 2.82
N THR A 60 -1.59 -7.06 3.20
CA THR A 60 -0.44 -6.15 3.25
C THR A 60 -0.18 -5.52 1.89
N SER A 61 -0.18 -6.31 0.83
CA SER A 61 0.00 -5.83 -0.55
C SER A 61 -1.15 -4.94 -0.99
N ALA A 62 -2.40 -5.32 -0.72
CA ALA A 62 -3.57 -4.54 -1.12
C ALA A 62 -3.63 -3.17 -0.43
N VAL A 63 -3.37 -3.13 0.88
CA VAL A 63 -3.34 -1.89 1.68
C VAL A 63 -2.21 -0.98 1.22
N ASN A 64 -0.97 -1.50 1.13
CA ASN A 64 0.19 -0.67 0.76
C ASN A 64 0.13 -0.20 -0.70
N LEU A 65 -0.35 -1.03 -1.63
CA LEU A 65 -0.56 -0.62 -3.01
C LEU A 65 -1.61 0.50 -3.08
N SER A 66 -2.70 0.39 -2.32
CA SER A 66 -3.76 1.40 -2.29
C SER A 66 -3.24 2.73 -1.72
N ALA A 67 -2.52 2.68 -0.60
CA ALA A 67 -1.91 3.85 0.02
C ALA A 67 -0.89 4.52 -0.90
N ALA A 68 -0.01 3.74 -1.55
CA ALA A 68 0.96 4.26 -2.50
C ALA A 68 0.28 4.96 -3.68
N LEU A 69 -0.72 4.31 -4.32
CA LEU A 69 -1.47 4.91 -5.42
C LEU A 69 -2.16 6.22 -5.01
N ALA A 70 -2.72 6.26 -3.80
CA ALA A 70 -3.34 7.46 -3.24
C ALA A 70 -2.31 8.58 -2.99
N GLN A 71 -1.12 8.26 -2.45
CA GLN A 71 -0.01 9.21 -2.28
C GLN A 71 0.48 9.79 -3.60
N PHE A 72 0.48 8.99 -4.67
CA PHE A 72 0.73 9.46 -6.05
C PHE A 72 -0.47 10.19 -6.68
N GLY A 73 -1.51 10.50 -5.91
CA GLY A 73 -2.64 11.35 -6.29
C GLY A 73 -3.79 10.63 -6.99
N SER A 74 -3.78 9.29 -7.05
CA SER A 74 -4.90 8.53 -7.62
C SER A 74 -6.10 8.52 -6.69
N LYS A 75 -7.31 8.44 -7.25
CA LYS A 75 -8.53 8.13 -6.48
C LYS A 75 -8.61 6.62 -6.33
N VAL A 76 -8.52 6.13 -5.10
CA VAL A 76 -8.45 4.70 -4.81
C VAL A 76 -9.64 4.28 -3.96
N LEU A 77 -10.21 3.12 -4.27
CA LEU A 77 -11.18 2.42 -3.44
C LEU A 77 -10.61 1.04 -3.15
N LEU A 78 -10.29 0.78 -1.89
CA LEU A 78 -9.94 -0.56 -1.42
C LEU A 78 -11.21 -1.26 -0.94
N ILE A 79 -11.43 -2.49 -1.40
CA ILE A 79 -12.56 -3.33 -0.99
C ILE A 79 -11.99 -4.49 -0.18
N ASP A 80 -12.33 -4.56 1.11
CA ASP A 80 -11.97 -5.68 1.97
C ASP A 80 -12.99 -6.80 1.82
N MET A 81 -12.58 -7.87 1.13
CA MET A 81 -13.40 -9.06 0.88
C MET A 81 -13.12 -10.19 1.89
N ASP A 82 -12.24 -9.97 2.87
CA ASP A 82 -11.97 -10.93 3.93
C ASP A 82 -12.91 -10.65 5.11
N PRO A 83 -13.76 -11.62 5.55
CA PRO A 83 -14.62 -11.44 6.72
C PRO A 83 -13.89 -11.01 7.99
N GLN A 84 -12.59 -11.28 8.11
CA GLN A 84 -11.77 -10.83 9.23
C GLN A 84 -11.53 -9.31 9.25
N GLY A 85 -11.75 -8.60 8.14
CA GLY A 85 -11.64 -7.14 8.08
C GLY A 85 -10.22 -6.62 8.32
N ASN A 86 -9.21 -7.40 7.95
CA ASN A 86 -7.81 -7.06 8.21
C ASN A 86 -7.38 -5.80 7.44
N ALA A 87 -7.91 -5.56 6.23
CA ALA A 87 -7.59 -4.36 5.47
C ALA A 87 -8.28 -3.13 6.07
N SER A 88 -9.55 -3.27 6.45
CA SER A 88 -10.31 -2.24 7.15
C SER A 88 -9.60 -1.81 8.44
N THR A 89 -9.17 -2.78 9.25
CA THR A 89 -8.43 -2.54 10.49
C THR A 89 -7.10 -1.83 10.24
N ALA A 90 -6.34 -2.26 9.23
CA ALA A 90 -5.06 -1.64 8.86
C ALA A 90 -5.19 -0.18 8.43
N LEU A 91 -6.37 0.22 7.92
CA LEU A 91 -6.70 1.59 7.52
C LEU A 91 -7.49 2.37 8.58
N GLY A 92 -7.68 1.81 9.77
CA GLY A 92 -8.45 2.45 10.85
C GLY A 92 -9.95 2.58 10.56
N ALA A 93 -10.48 1.81 9.60
CA ALA A 93 -11.92 1.73 9.34
C ALA A 93 -12.58 0.79 10.36
N PRO A 94 -13.67 1.21 11.05
CA PRO A 94 -14.38 0.36 11.99
C PRO A 94 -14.89 -0.93 11.33
N HIS A 95 -14.60 -2.07 11.95
CA HIS A 95 -15.02 -3.41 11.51
C HIS A 95 -15.58 -4.21 12.69
N ALA A 96 -16.66 -3.69 13.30
CA ALA A 96 -17.37 -4.36 14.38
C ALA A 96 -18.69 -4.97 13.88
N SER A 97 -19.24 -5.91 14.65
CA SER A 97 -20.58 -6.46 14.36
C SER A 97 -21.62 -5.34 14.28
N GLY A 98 -22.42 -5.34 13.22
CA GLY A 98 -23.42 -4.30 12.97
C GLY A 98 -22.92 -3.07 12.20
N GLU A 99 -21.61 -2.93 11.99
CA GLU A 99 -21.08 -1.90 11.10
C GLU A 99 -21.42 -2.22 9.65
N PRO A 100 -21.84 -1.23 8.85
CA PRO A 100 -22.06 -1.42 7.41
C PRO A 100 -20.77 -1.88 6.73
N SER A 101 -20.86 -2.93 5.91
CA SER A 101 -19.70 -3.56 5.24
C SER A 101 -20.02 -3.95 3.80
N VAL A 102 -19.01 -4.44 3.08
CA VAL A 102 -19.20 -4.95 1.71
C VAL A 102 -20.28 -6.03 1.64
N TYR A 103 -20.49 -6.76 2.74
CA TYR A 103 -21.51 -7.78 2.85
C TYR A 103 -22.93 -7.22 2.61
N ASP A 104 -23.26 -6.05 3.18
CA ASP A 104 -24.56 -5.40 2.97
C ASP A 104 -24.77 -4.98 1.51
N VAL A 105 -23.68 -4.66 0.81
CA VAL A 105 -23.70 -4.30 -0.61
C VAL A 105 -23.96 -5.53 -1.48
N ILE A 106 -23.28 -6.63 -1.19
CA ILE A 106 -23.44 -7.90 -1.92
C ILE A 106 -24.86 -8.45 -1.74
N GLU A 107 -25.44 -8.33 -0.56
CA GLU A 107 -26.84 -8.71 -0.30
C GLU A 107 -27.87 -7.70 -0.84
N GLY A 108 -27.44 -6.59 -1.44
CA GLY A 108 -28.33 -5.56 -1.98
C GLY A 108 -29.09 -4.76 -0.92
N ARG A 109 -28.67 -4.82 0.35
CA ARG A 109 -29.27 -4.08 1.47
C ARG A 109 -28.82 -2.62 1.50
N LYS A 110 -27.62 -2.32 1.00
CA LYS A 110 -27.04 -0.97 0.90
C LYS A 110 -26.27 -0.79 -0.39
N THR A 111 -26.09 0.44 -0.83
CA THR A 111 -25.19 0.81 -1.93
C THR A 111 -23.76 0.97 -1.44
N ILE A 112 -22.78 0.86 -2.35
CA ILE A 112 -21.38 1.12 -2.01
C ILE A 112 -21.15 2.55 -1.53
N ALA A 113 -21.99 3.51 -1.95
CA ALA A 113 -21.90 4.89 -1.53
C ALA A 113 -22.27 5.08 -0.05
N GLU A 114 -23.18 4.27 0.47
CA GLU A 114 -23.62 4.28 1.88
C GLU A 114 -22.63 3.57 2.82
N VAL A 115 -21.80 2.68 2.28
CA VAL A 115 -20.89 1.84 3.07
C VAL A 115 -19.45 2.35 3.02
N LYS A 116 -19.01 2.94 1.89
CA LYS A 116 -17.62 3.40 1.74
C LYS A 116 -17.27 4.46 2.78
N ARG A 117 -16.01 4.47 3.21
CA ARG A 117 -15.47 5.45 4.15
C ARG A 117 -14.18 6.05 3.62
N THR A 118 -13.92 7.30 3.99
CA THR A 118 -12.61 7.92 3.80
C THR A 118 -11.67 7.39 4.86
N CYS A 119 -10.52 6.89 4.43
CA CYS A 119 -9.43 6.46 5.31
C CYS A 119 -8.33 7.53 5.30
N PRO A 120 -7.54 7.64 6.39
CA PRO A 120 -6.42 8.58 6.48
C PRO A 120 -5.31 8.32 5.44
#